data_AF-A0A849ZK30-F1
#
_entry.id   AF-A0A849ZK30-F1
#
_cell.length_a   1.000
_cell.length_b   1.000
_cell.length_c   1.000
_cell.angle_alpha   90.00
_cell.angle_beta   90.00
_cell.angle_gamma   90.00
#
_symmetry.space_group_name_H-M   'P 1'
#
loop_
_entity.id
_entity.type
_entity.pdbx_description
1 polymer ?
#
loop_
_entity_poly.entity_id
_entity_poly.type
_entity_poly.pdbx_seq_one_letter_code
_entity_poly.pdbx_strand_id
1 'polypeptide(L)'
;MADFDNDMDPGAYVATWNARIGGESAGYLFFNEVEVYVDRSAQAGITLGLSTYACAVTDANGDGFLDIYAVNGDDFGTRDTLYLNNGNSNHWIEIDPRSIISNRDAIGLKAWLTAGGVTQVQELYSTTALPSLLHFGLGLNTTVEQLVLRWPRWLVETYTDLPADQVFRPVEGTVVPFPAAGMTLR
;
A
#
# COMPACT_ATOMS: atom_id res chain seq x y z
N MET A 1 -7.88 -0.91 2.75
CA MET A 1 -7.40 0.49 2.75
C MET A 1 -6.08 0.50 2.03
N ALA A 2 -5.84 1.51 1.21
CA ALA A 2 -4.62 1.70 0.45
C ALA A 2 -4.57 3.14 -0.09
N ASP A 3 -3.39 3.64 -0.40
CA ASP A 3 -3.19 4.92 -1.06
C ASP A 3 -3.31 4.72 -2.58
N PHE A 4 -4.47 5.02 -3.17
CA PHE A 4 -4.77 4.69 -4.56
C PHE A 4 -4.33 5.78 -5.54
N ASP A 5 -4.19 7.02 -5.07
CA ASP A 5 -3.77 8.18 -5.84
C ASP A 5 -2.39 8.70 -5.41
N ASN A 6 -1.70 7.95 -4.57
CA ASN A 6 -0.33 8.19 -4.13
C ASN A 6 -0.15 9.56 -3.46
N ASP A 7 -1.17 10.07 -2.78
CA ASP A 7 -1.17 11.41 -2.17
C ASP A 7 -0.68 11.42 -0.72
N MET A 8 -0.25 10.27 -0.21
CA MET A 8 0.16 10.01 1.18
C MET A 8 -1.01 9.89 2.18
N ASP A 9 -2.27 9.79 1.71
CA ASP A 9 -3.47 9.63 2.52
C ASP A 9 -4.33 8.42 2.09
N PRO A 10 -4.23 7.27 2.79
CA PRO A 10 -4.91 6.04 2.36
C PRO A 10 -6.44 6.15 2.28
N GLY A 11 -6.97 5.88 1.10
CA GLY A 11 -8.39 5.62 0.87
C GLY A 11 -8.83 4.19 1.22
N ALA A 12 -10.03 3.83 0.77
CA ALA A 12 -10.63 2.53 1.04
C ALA A 12 -11.40 1.99 -0.17
N TYR A 13 -11.15 0.74 -0.53
CA TYR A 13 -12.09 -0.06 -1.31
C TYR A 13 -12.89 -0.95 -0.35
N VAL A 14 -14.22 -0.92 -0.47
CA VAL A 14 -15.15 -1.60 0.43
C VAL A 14 -15.96 -2.61 -0.35
N ALA A 15 -15.72 -3.90 -0.10
CA ALA A 15 -16.55 -5.00 -0.57
C ALA A 15 -17.76 -5.13 0.35
N THR A 16 -18.98 -5.04 -0.19
CA THR A 16 -20.19 -4.94 0.65
C THR A 16 -20.93 -6.26 0.86
N TRP A 17 -20.65 -7.31 0.09
CA TRP A 17 -21.34 -8.61 0.13
C TRP A 17 -22.80 -8.57 0.61
N ASN A 18 -23.75 -8.38 -0.32
CA ASN A 18 -25.18 -8.23 -0.04
C ASN A 18 -25.59 -7.01 0.81
N ALA A 19 -24.65 -6.28 1.42
CA ALA A 19 -24.92 -4.95 1.97
C ALA A 19 -25.00 -3.91 0.85
N ARG A 20 -25.86 -2.91 1.06
CA ARG A 20 -26.16 -1.90 0.05
C ARG A 20 -25.74 -0.53 0.54
N ILE A 21 -24.92 0.17 -0.23
CA ILE A 21 -24.62 1.60 -0.03
C ILE A 21 -25.42 2.36 -1.09
N GLY A 22 -26.28 3.30 -0.69
CA GLY A 22 -27.13 4.03 -1.64
C GLY A 22 -28.17 3.17 -2.40
N GLY A 23 -28.39 1.91 -2.00
CA GLY A 23 -29.40 1.01 -2.58
C GLY A 23 -28.87 -0.09 -3.50
N GLU A 24 -27.58 -0.10 -3.81
CA GLU A 24 -26.92 -1.08 -4.69
C GLU A 24 -25.90 -1.93 -3.92
N SER A 25 -25.76 -3.21 -4.27
CA SER A 25 -24.70 -4.09 -3.75
C SER A 25 -23.54 -4.04 -4.73
N ALA A 26 -22.41 -3.48 -4.30
CA ALA A 26 -21.23 -3.26 -5.14
C ALA A 26 -19.95 -3.18 -4.30
N GLY A 27 -18.80 -3.30 -4.93
CA GLY A 27 -17.58 -2.74 -4.37
C GLY A 27 -17.58 -1.22 -4.55
N TYR A 28 -17.17 -0.47 -3.51
CA TYR A 28 -17.10 0.99 -3.53
C TYR A 28 -15.69 1.47 -3.28
N LEU A 29 -15.23 2.44 -4.05
CA LEU A 29 -13.94 3.11 -3.88
C LEU A 29 -14.15 4.48 -3.25
N PHE A 30 -13.48 4.71 -2.13
CA PHE A 30 -13.48 5.97 -1.40
C PHE A 30 -12.07 6.53 -1.32
N PHE A 31 -11.92 7.82 -1.62
CA PHE A 31 -10.68 8.55 -1.38
C PHE A 31 -10.80 9.32 -0.08
N ASN A 32 -9.70 9.44 0.67
CA ASN A 32 -9.67 10.28 1.85
C ASN A 32 -9.35 11.71 1.42
N GLU A 33 -10.26 12.64 1.68
CA GLU A 33 -10.12 14.06 1.38
C GLU A 33 -10.20 14.83 2.69
N VAL A 34 -9.06 14.89 3.39
CA VAL A 34 -8.92 15.63 4.67
C VAL A 34 -9.91 15.10 5.72
N GLU A 35 -9.65 13.89 6.23
CA GLU A 35 -10.44 13.20 7.26
C GLU A 35 -11.89 12.85 6.84
N VAL A 36 -12.22 12.96 5.56
CA VAL A 36 -13.54 12.63 5.00
C VAL A 36 -13.39 11.66 3.85
N TYR A 37 -14.09 10.53 3.90
CA TYR A 37 -14.13 9.57 2.81
C TYR A 37 -15.18 9.98 1.77
N VAL A 38 -14.73 10.24 0.55
CA VAL A 38 -15.56 10.66 -0.59
C VAL A 38 -15.69 9.49 -1.57
N ASP A 39 -16.91 9.15 -1.96
CA ASP A 39 -17.17 8.12 -2.96
C ASP A 39 -16.65 8.55 -4.34
N ARG A 40 -15.65 7.82 -4.83
CA ARG A 40 -15.01 8.01 -6.14
C ARG A 40 -15.31 6.86 -7.11
N SER A 41 -16.23 5.97 -6.77
CA SER A 41 -16.53 4.75 -7.53
C SER A 41 -16.89 5.05 -8.99
N ALA A 42 -17.81 6.00 -9.22
CA ALA A 42 -18.26 6.35 -10.57
C ALA A 42 -17.14 7.02 -11.39
N GLN A 43 -16.34 7.88 -10.76
CA GLN A 43 -15.22 8.58 -11.40
C GLN A 43 -14.10 7.61 -11.78
N ALA A 44 -13.84 6.61 -10.94
CA ALA A 44 -12.85 5.57 -11.18
C ALA A 44 -13.36 4.44 -12.11
N GLY A 45 -14.62 4.49 -12.53
CA GLY A 45 -15.20 3.47 -13.42
C GLY A 45 -15.47 2.13 -12.73
N ILE A 46 -15.63 2.12 -11.40
CA ILE A 46 -16.03 0.93 -10.65
C ILE A 46 -17.44 0.51 -11.09
N THR A 47 -17.61 -0.76 -11.42
CA THR A 47 -18.91 -1.28 -11.86
C THR A 47 -19.82 -1.47 -10.65
N LEU A 48 -20.91 -0.70 -10.60
CA LEU A 48 -21.93 -0.82 -9.58
C LEU A 48 -22.91 -1.96 -9.89
N GLY A 49 -23.59 -2.47 -8.86
CA GLY A 49 -24.55 -3.58 -8.96
C GLY A 49 -23.92 -4.98 -9.03
N LEU A 50 -22.59 -5.10 -8.91
CA LEU A 50 -21.90 -6.38 -8.77
C LEU A 50 -21.55 -6.63 -7.30
N SER A 51 -22.27 -7.55 -6.65
CA SER A 51 -21.99 -7.90 -5.25
C SER A 51 -20.55 -8.40 -5.10
N THR A 52 -19.69 -7.60 -4.46
CA THR A 52 -18.27 -7.94 -4.26
C THR A 52 -18.09 -8.62 -2.91
N TYR A 53 -17.48 -9.81 -2.92
CA TYR A 53 -17.20 -10.62 -1.73
C TYR A 53 -15.87 -10.26 -1.07
N ALA A 54 -14.85 -10.09 -1.90
CA ALA A 54 -13.48 -9.84 -1.46
C ALA A 54 -12.74 -9.00 -2.49
N CYS A 55 -11.63 -8.43 -2.07
CA CYS A 55 -10.72 -7.73 -2.97
C CYS A 55 -9.26 -8.02 -2.60
N ALA A 56 -8.39 -7.88 -3.59
CA ALA A 56 -6.96 -7.75 -3.41
C ALA A 56 -6.51 -6.42 -4.03
N VAL A 57 -5.54 -5.76 -3.39
CA VAL A 57 -4.99 -4.47 -3.84
C VAL A 57 -3.49 -4.62 -4.00
N THR A 58 -2.98 -4.35 -5.19
CA THR A 58 -1.55 -4.44 -5.55
C THR A 58 -1.33 -3.66 -6.84
N ASP A 59 -0.13 -3.14 -7.06
CA ASP A 59 0.29 -2.72 -8.38
C ASP A 59 0.48 -3.97 -9.26
N ALA A 60 -0.50 -4.30 -10.11
CA ALA A 60 -0.53 -5.55 -10.86
C ALA A 60 0.20 -5.45 -12.20
N ASN A 61 0.31 -4.23 -12.75
CA ASN A 61 0.97 -3.97 -14.02
C ASN A 61 2.40 -3.38 -13.86
N GLY A 62 2.79 -3.00 -12.65
CA GLY A 62 4.11 -2.47 -12.31
C GLY A 62 4.28 -0.98 -12.66
N ASP A 63 3.20 -0.20 -12.70
CA ASP A 63 3.23 1.22 -13.07
C ASP A 63 3.30 2.18 -11.88
N GLY A 64 3.26 1.66 -10.66
CA GLY A 64 3.33 2.42 -9.42
C GLY A 64 1.99 2.91 -8.89
N PHE A 65 0.87 2.51 -9.48
CA PHE A 65 -0.45 2.81 -8.98
C PHE A 65 -1.17 1.54 -8.56
N LEU A 66 -1.77 1.56 -7.36
CA LEU A 66 -2.42 0.37 -6.83
C LEU A 66 -3.69 0.04 -7.61
N ASP A 67 -3.77 -1.19 -8.11
CA ASP A 67 -4.91 -1.78 -8.80
C ASP A 67 -5.82 -2.55 -7.84
N ILE A 68 -7.05 -2.82 -8.29
CA ILE A 68 -8.04 -3.55 -7.50
C ILE A 68 -8.47 -4.79 -8.25
N TYR A 69 -8.22 -5.96 -7.68
CA TYR A 69 -8.85 -7.21 -8.10
C TYR A 69 -10.08 -7.48 -7.22
N ALA A 70 -11.27 -7.33 -7.80
CA ALA A 70 -12.55 -7.54 -7.13
C ALA A 70 -13.11 -8.94 -7.43
N VAL A 71 -13.38 -9.69 -6.37
CA VAL A 71 -14.04 -11.00 -6.45
C VAL A 71 -15.54 -10.79 -6.38
N ASN A 72 -16.23 -11.00 -7.51
CA ASN A 72 -17.62 -10.61 -7.68
C ASN A 72 -18.54 -11.83 -7.78
N GLY A 73 -19.77 -11.67 -7.29
CA GLY A 73 -20.87 -12.58 -7.52
C GLY A 73 -21.36 -13.30 -6.27
N ASP A 74 -22.68 -13.41 -6.18
CA ASP A 74 -23.46 -14.23 -5.27
C ASP A 74 -23.94 -15.55 -5.92
N ASP A 75 -23.79 -15.69 -7.24
CA ASP A 75 -24.23 -16.83 -8.04
C ASP A 75 -23.19 -17.28 -9.08
N PHE A 76 -23.34 -18.53 -9.55
CA PHE A 76 -22.49 -19.15 -10.58
C PHE A 76 -22.66 -18.46 -11.94
N GLY A 77 -21.85 -17.45 -12.25
CA GLY A 77 -21.82 -16.81 -13.57
C GLY A 77 -21.25 -15.39 -13.62
N THR A 78 -21.18 -14.71 -12.48
CA THR A 78 -20.54 -13.39 -12.38
C THR A 78 -19.04 -13.53 -12.51
N ARG A 79 -18.40 -12.62 -13.25
CA ARG A 79 -16.95 -12.60 -13.44
C ARG A 79 -16.30 -11.64 -12.44
N ASP A 80 -15.16 -12.08 -11.90
CA ASP A 80 -14.23 -11.19 -11.20
C ASP A 80 -13.77 -10.07 -12.13
N THR A 81 -13.37 -8.95 -11.53
CA THR A 81 -12.95 -7.76 -12.28
C THR A 81 -11.61 -7.26 -11.76
N LEU A 82 -10.65 -7.09 -12.68
CA LEU A 82 -9.43 -6.36 -12.43
C LEU A 82 -9.63 -4.92 -12.91
N TYR A 83 -9.61 -3.98 -11.97
CA TYR A 83 -9.59 -2.54 -12.25
C TYR A 83 -8.15 -2.07 -12.27
N LEU A 84 -7.67 -1.70 -13.45
CA LEU A 84 -6.36 -1.08 -13.61
C LEU A 84 -6.46 0.42 -13.35
N ASN A 85 -5.63 0.92 -12.46
CA ASN A 85 -5.51 2.33 -12.16
C ASN A 85 -4.76 3.03 -13.29
N ASN A 86 -5.30 4.14 -13.80
CA ASN A 86 -4.64 4.88 -14.88
C ASN A 86 -3.61 5.91 -14.37
N GLY A 87 -3.45 5.97 -13.04
CA GLY A 87 -2.49 6.83 -12.37
C GLY A 87 -2.79 8.33 -12.47
N ASN A 88 -1.83 9.09 -11.97
CA ASN A 88 -1.82 10.55 -11.98
C ASN A 88 -0.35 11.04 -12.01
N SER A 89 -0.09 12.29 -11.58
CA SER A 89 1.25 12.87 -11.55
C SER A 89 2.02 12.69 -10.24
N ASN A 90 1.43 12.01 -9.25
CA ASN A 90 2.06 11.75 -7.96
C ASN A 90 3.11 10.63 -8.09
N HIS A 91 4.03 10.65 -7.15
CA HIS A 91 5.18 9.76 -7.08
C HIS A 91 4.94 8.65 -6.07
N TRP A 92 5.70 7.58 -6.19
CA TRP A 92 5.57 6.40 -5.34
C TRP A 92 6.93 5.79 -5.01
N ILE A 93 6.96 4.89 -4.03
CA ILE A 93 8.08 3.98 -3.84
C ILE A 93 7.56 2.68 -3.23
N GLU A 94 8.10 1.56 -3.70
CA GLU A 94 7.81 0.24 -3.13
C GLU A 94 9.02 -0.33 -2.43
N ILE A 95 8.79 -0.98 -1.30
CA ILE A 95 9.81 -1.69 -0.54
C ILE A 95 9.59 -3.19 -0.73
N ASP A 96 10.56 -3.83 -1.39
CA ASP A 96 10.66 -5.28 -1.61
C ASP A 96 11.82 -5.83 -0.74
N PRO A 97 11.58 -5.99 0.58
CA PRO A 97 12.63 -6.36 1.52
C PRO A 97 12.99 -7.84 1.42
N ARG A 98 14.28 -8.13 1.58
CA ARG A 98 14.75 -9.52 1.73
C ARG A 98 15.53 -9.67 3.02
N SER A 99 15.13 -10.65 3.82
CA SER A 99 15.81 -10.94 5.08
C SER A 99 16.65 -12.21 4.97
N ILE A 100 17.87 -12.16 5.49
CA ILE A 100 18.83 -13.28 5.52
C ILE A 100 19.13 -13.75 6.95
N ILE A 101 18.67 -13.02 7.97
CA ILE A 101 18.91 -13.31 9.40
C ILE A 101 17.61 -13.73 10.09
N SER A 102 16.52 -13.02 9.81
CA SER A 102 15.21 -13.22 10.44
C SER A 102 14.39 -14.32 9.75
N ASN A 103 13.50 -13.96 8.84
CA ASN A 103 12.72 -14.88 8.01
C ASN A 103 12.77 -14.37 6.57
N ARG A 104 12.89 -15.25 5.57
CA ARG A 104 13.25 -14.88 4.19
C ARG A 104 12.40 -13.73 3.61
N ASP A 105 11.12 -13.74 3.93
CA ASP A 105 10.12 -12.81 3.39
C ASP A 105 9.96 -11.55 4.26
N ALA A 106 10.83 -11.37 5.26
CA ALA A 106 10.88 -10.24 6.19
C ALA A 106 9.55 -9.95 6.92
N ILE A 107 8.66 -10.94 7.06
CA ILE A 107 7.36 -10.77 7.73
C ILE A 107 7.57 -10.22 9.15
N GLY A 108 6.83 -9.17 9.49
CA GLY A 108 6.96 -8.39 10.72
C GLY A 108 7.93 -7.19 10.61
N LEU A 109 8.50 -6.92 9.44
CA LEU A 109 9.24 -5.69 9.16
C LEU A 109 8.31 -4.48 9.35
N LYS A 110 8.76 -3.48 10.10
CA LYS A 110 8.09 -2.17 10.18
C LYS A 110 8.92 -1.13 9.45
N ALA A 111 8.26 -0.34 8.62
CA ALA A 111 8.86 0.75 7.87
C ALA A 111 8.25 2.07 8.29
N TRP A 112 9.09 3.04 8.63
CA TRP A 112 8.73 4.45 8.76
C TRP A 112 9.37 5.19 7.59
N LEU A 113 8.54 5.79 6.74
CA LEU A 113 8.98 6.50 5.56
C LEU A 113 8.60 7.98 5.69
N THR A 114 9.56 8.88 5.54
CA THR A 114 9.34 10.34 5.58
C THR A 114 9.64 10.97 4.23
N ALA A 115 8.68 11.72 3.70
CA ALA A 115 8.81 12.52 2.49
C ALA A 115 7.96 13.79 2.60
N GLY A 116 8.49 14.94 2.20
CA GLY A 116 7.80 16.23 2.33
C GLY A 116 7.44 16.58 3.77
N GLY A 117 8.21 16.11 4.75
CA GLY A 117 7.92 16.25 6.18
C GLY A 117 6.76 15.38 6.72
N VAL A 118 6.14 14.53 5.90
CA VAL A 118 5.08 13.60 6.32
C VAL A 118 5.69 12.22 6.54
N THR A 119 5.41 11.61 7.69
CA THR A 119 5.86 10.24 7.99
C THR A 119 4.70 9.25 7.87
N GLN A 120 4.83 8.30 6.96
CA GLN A 120 3.95 7.14 6.83
C GLN A 120 4.56 5.93 7.53
N VAL A 121 3.71 5.05 8.05
CA VAL A 121 4.13 3.83 8.75
C VAL A 121 3.39 2.63 8.20
N GLN A 122 4.13 1.61 7.79
CA GLN A 122 3.55 0.33 7.38
C GLN A 122 4.29 -0.84 8.01
N GLU A 123 3.61 -1.96 8.12
CA GLU A 123 4.16 -3.22 8.60
C GLU A 123 3.87 -4.30 7.57
N LEU A 124 4.88 -5.12 7.31
CA LEU A 124 4.77 -6.23 6.39
C LEU A 124 4.13 -7.41 7.10
N TYR A 125 2.91 -7.75 6.68
CA TYR A 125 2.18 -8.90 7.17
C TYR A 125 2.31 -10.08 6.20
N SER A 126 2.20 -11.29 6.73
CA SER A 126 2.07 -12.48 5.88
C SER A 126 0.74 -12.39 5.13
N THR A 127 0.80 -12.36 3.80
CA THR A 127 -0.39 -12.50 2.96
C THR A 127 -0.21 -13.74 2.09
N THR A 128 -1.26 -14.53 1.95
CA THR A 128 -1.24 -15.75 1.11
C THR A 128 -1.51 -15.46 -0.36
N ALA A 129 -1.84 -14.22 -0.72
CA ALA A 129 -2.43 -13.88 -2.02
C ALA A 129 -1.70 -12.77 -2.78
N LEU A 130 -0.78 -12.04 -2.15
CA LEU A 130 -0.09 -10.89 -2.75
C LEU A 130 1.41 -10.90 -2.43
N PRO A 131 2.23 -10.23 -3.24
CA PRO A 131 3.65 -10.05 -2.93
C PRO A 131 3.85 -9.43 -1.54
N SER A 132 4.89 -9.85 -0.84
CA SER A 132 5.31 -9.26 0.43
C SER A 132 6.00 -7.91 0.18
N LEU A 133 5.20 -6.90 -0.16
CA LEU A 133 5.65 -5.59 -0.61
C LEU A 133 4.96 -4.49 0.22
N LEU A 134 5.68 -3.41 0.50
CA LEU A 134 5.09 -2.20 1.08
C LEU A 134 5.05 -1.11 0.02
N HIS A 135 3.89 -0.52 -0.20
CA HIS A 135 3.69 0.53 -1.18
C HIS A 135 3.46 1.87 -0.47
N PHE A 136 4.21 2.91 -0.83
CA PHE A 136 4.05 4.26 -0.30
C PHE A 136 3.83 5.25 -1.44
N GLY A 137 2.70 5.95 -1.42
CA GLY A 137 2.56 7.19 -2.19
C GLY A 137 3.45 8.29 -1.60
N LEU A 138 3.90 9.22 -2.44
CA LEU A 138 4.82 10.30 -2.06
C LEU A 138 4.28 11.68 -2.42
N GLY A 139 3.07 11.78 -2.97
CA GLY A 139 2.50 13.00 -3.53
C GLY A 139 3.43 13.58 -4.59
N LEU A 140 3.74 14.88 -4.48
CA LEU A 140 4.66 15.57 -5.41
C LEU A 140 6.15 15.42 -5.04
N ASN A 141 6.49 14.64 -4.01
CA ASN A 141 7.88 14.49 -3.58
C ASN A 141 8.62 13.48 -4.47
N THR A 142 9.72 13.91 -5.09
CA THR A 142 10.55 13.06 -5.97
C THR A 142 11.63 12.26 -5.20
N THR A 143 11.68 12.39 -3.88
CA THR A 143 12.70 11.76 -3.04
C THR A 143 12.13 11.47 -1.66
N VAL A 144 12.50 10.32 -1.11
CA VAL A 144 12.27 9.94 0.29
C VAL A 144 13.41 10.51 1.13
N GLU A 145 13.06 11.37 2.07
CA GLU A 145 14.02 11.99 2.99
C GLU A 145 14.65 10.94 3.92
N GLN A 146 13.81 10.03 4.46
CA GLN A 146 14.26 8.98 5.35
C GLN A 146 13.36 7.75 5.28
N LEU A 147 13.97 6.58 5.18
CA LEU A 147 13.34 5.28 5.39
C LEU A 147 14.03 4.58 6.57
N VAL A 148 13.28 4.34 7.65
CA VAL A 148 13.72 3.54 8.79
C VAL A 148 13.05 2.18 8.72
N LEU A 149 13.86 1.12 8.67
CA LEU A 149 13.41 -0.26 8.67
C LEU A 149 13.75 -0.91 10.00
N ARG A 150 12.73 -1.40 10.71
CA ARG A 150 12.92 -2.27 11.89
C ARG A 150 12.58 -3.70 11.52
N TRP A 151 13.62 -4.50 11.35
CA TRP A 151 13.52 -5.91 11.00
C TRP A 151 12.91 -6.75 12.14
N PRO A 152 12.39 -7.95 11.85
CA PRO A 152 11.69 -8.79 12.84
C PRO A 152 12.53 -9.15 14.08
N ARG A 153 13.87 -9.22 13.94
CA ARG A 153 14.81 -9.47 15.05
C ARG A 153 15.45 -8.20 15.62
N TRP A 154 14.78 -7.05 15.49
CA TRP A 154 15.14 -5.77 16.09
C TRP A 154 16.34 -5.03 15.48
N LEU A 155 16.96 -5.56 14.42
CA LEU A 155 17.91 -4.76 13.64
C LEU A 155 17.17 -3.53 13.08
N VAL A 156 17.79 -2.37 13.21
CA VAL A 156 17.29 -1.12 12.62
C VAL A 156 18.28 -0.65 11.57
N GLU A 157 17.79 -0.42 10.37
CA GLU A 157 18.55 0.16 9.26
C GLU A 157 17.86 1.46 8.81
N THR A 158 18.66 2.43 8.38
CA THR A 158 18.16 3.73 7.93
C THR A 158 18.80 4.07 6.59
N TYR A 159 17.96 4.55 5.69
CA TYR A 159 18.31 5.02 4.36
C TYR A 159 17.82 6.46 4.22
N THR A 160 18.57 7.30 3.51
CA THR A 160 18.17 8.67 3.20
C THR A 160 18.31 8.92 1.71
N ASP A 161 17.64 9.96 1.23
CA ASP A 161 17.78 10.49 -0.13
C ASP A 161 17.49 9.42 -1.21
N LEU A 162 16.50 8.55 -0.97
CA LEU A 162 16.10 7.53 -1.95
C LEU A 162 15.26 8.19 -3.04
N PRO A 163 15.59 8.03 -4.33
CA PRO A 163 14.74 8.57 -5.40
C PRO A 163 13.35 7.91 -5.39
N ALA A 164 12.33 8.64 -5.81
CA ALA A 164 11.00 8.10 -6.04
C ALA A 164 10.94 7.23 -7.31
N ASP A 165 9.76 6.69 -7.59
CA ASP A 165 9.34 5.96 -8.78
C ASP A 165 10.15 4.68 -9.02
N GLN A 166 10.37 3.93 -7.95
CA GLN A 166 11.14 2.69 -8.00
C GLN A 166 10.71 1.67 -6.94
N VAL A 167 11.10 0.42 -7.21
CA VAL A 167 11.09 -0.66 -6.22
C VAL A 167 12.45 -0.73 -5.53
N PHE A 168 12.51 -0.27 -4.30
CA PHE A 168 13.68 -0.35 -3.43
C PHE A 168 13.79 -1.72 -2.76
N ARG A 169 14.97 -2.34 -2.84
CA ARG A 169 15.22 -3.74 -2.42
C ARG A 169 16.26 -3.84 -1.31
N PRO A 170 15.90 -3.49 -0.06
CA PRO A 170 16.83 -3.59 1.07
C PRO A 170 17.08 -5.07 1.45
N VAL A 171 18.32 -5.37 1.83
CA VAL A 171 18.72 -6.69 2.33
C VAL A 171 19.18 -6.57 3.78
N GLU A 172 18.55 -7.31 4.69
CA GLU A 172 18.82 -7.26 6.14
C GLU A 172 20.30 -7.46 6.47
N GLY A 173 20.89 -6.50 7.18
CA GLY A 173 22.27 -6.60 7.70
C GLY A 173 23.34 -6.29 6.67
N THR A 174 22.97 -5.73 5.53
CA THR A 174 23.91 -5.30 4.49
C THR A 174 24.34 -3.85 4.63
N VAL A 175 23.65 -3.07 5.47
CA VAL A 175 24.03 -1.71 5.83
C VAL A 175 24.75 -1.73 7.17
N VAL A 176 25.85 -0.99 7.28
CA VAL A 176 26.53 -0.81 8.57
C VAL A 176 25.58 0.00 9.46
N PRO A 177 25.15 -0.51 10.63
CA PRO A 177 24.23 0.21 11.49
C PRO A 177 24.83 1.56 11.86
N PHE A 178 24.05 2.64 11.75
CA PHE A 178 24.36 3.84 12.53
C PHE A 178 24.30 3.42 14.01
N PRO A 179 25.28 3.81 14.85
CA PRO A 179 25.18 3.56 16.28
C PRO A 179 23.88 4.20 16.76
N ALA A 180 22.98 3.38 17.33
CA ALA A 180 21.68 3.81 17.78
C ALA A 180 21.83 5.03 18.70
N ALA A 181 21.44 6.21 18.21
CA ALA A 181 21.28 7.37 19.07
C ALA A 181 20.16 7.00 20.06
N GLY A 182 20.51 6.98 21.35
CA GLY A 182 19.71 6.39 22.43
C GLY A 182 18.23 6.76 22.37
N MET A 183 17.43 5.85 21.81
CA MET A 183 15.98 5.94 21.84
C MET A 183 15.53 5.50 23.23
N THR A 184 15.44 6.45 24.16
CA THR A 184 14.89 6.19 25.49
C THR A 184 13.38 6.36 25.39
N LEU A 185 12.63 5.25 25.41
CA LEU A 185 11.18 5.30 25.57
C LEU A 185 10.88 5.75 27.02
N ARG A 186 10.04 6.77 27.16
CA ARG A 186 9.34 7.10 28.42
C ARG A 186 7.94 6.51 28.37
#